data_AF-A0A948P1Q0-F1
#
_entry.id   AF-A0A948P1Q0-F1
#
_cell.length_a   1.000
_cell.length_b   1.000
_cell.length_c   1.000
_cell.angle_alpha   90.00
_cell.angle_beta   90.00
_cell.angle_gamma   90.00
#
_symmetry.space_group_name_H-M   'P 1'
#
loop_
_entity.id
_entity.type
_entity.pdbx_description
1 polymer ?
#
loop_
_entity_poly.entity_id
_entity_poly.type
_entity_poly.pdbx_seq_one_letter_code
_entity_poly.pdbx_strand_id
1 'polypeptide(L)'
;MEYEFVELKQKHIEAWSKELPKAEETPMPVYNGAVVRAALKAGWFKDCKVKPEEVGEMSPAVVRKLAEKIVKEYADLMKVSPE
;
A
#
# COMPACT_ATOMS: atom_id res chain seq x y z
N MET A 1 -1.05 15.89 -0.23
CA MET A 1 -1.87 14.67 -0.30
C MET A 1 -2.15 14.26 1.14
N GLU A 2 -3.33 14.62 1.63
CA GLU A 2 -3.79 14.26 2.97
C GLU A 2 -4.49 12.90 2.86
N TYR A 3 -3.99 11.92 3.61
CA TYR A 3 -4.59 10.60 3.75
C TYR A 3 -4.47 10.19 5.21
N GLU A 4 -5.52 9.59 5.76
CA GLU A 4 -5.50 8.96 7.06
C GLU A 4 -5.68 7.45 6.88
N PHE A 5 -4.93 6.66 7.64
CA PHE A 5 -5.19 5.23 7.69
C PHE A 5 -6.47 4.96 8.47
N VAL A 6 -7.34 4.10 7.95
CA VAL A 6 -8.46 3.58 8.74
C VAL A 6 -7.93 2.58 9.77
N GLU A 7 -8.77 2.22 10.74
CA GLU A 7 -8.48 1.07 11.59
C GLU A 7 -8.43 -0.22 10.76
N LEU A 8 -7.22 -0.74 10.55
CA LEU A 8 -6.96 -1.90 9.72
C LEU A 8 -7.35 -3.18 10.46
N LYS A 9 -8.44 -3.80 10.02
CA LYS A 9 -8.89 -5.13 10.46
C LYS A 9 -8.23 -6.21 9.60
N GLN A 10 -8.20 -7.45 10.10
CA GLN A 10 -7.63 -8.61 9.41
C GLN A 10 -8.12 -8.75 7.95
N LYS A 11 -9.41 -8.51 7.69
CA LYS A 11 -9.98 -8.51 6.32
C LYS A 11 -9.30 -7.52 5.35
N HIS A 12 -8.83 -6.37 5.83
CA HIS A 12 -8.14 -5.38 4.99
C HIS A 12 -6.72 -5.86 4.69
N ILE A 13 -6.09 -6.50 5.66
CA ILE A 13 -4.75 -7.08 5.51
C ILE A 13 -4.76 -8.25 4.52
N GLU A 14 -5.73 -9.16 4.66
CA GLU A 14 -5.89 -10.29 3.75
C GLU A 14 -6.20 -9.84 2.31
N ALA A 15 -7.08 -8.83 2.16
CA ALA A 15 -7.38 -8.26 0.85
C ALA A 15 -6.16 -7.61 0.20
N TRP A 16 -5.35 -6.87 0.99
CA TRP A 16 -4.12 -6.25 0.52
C TRP A 16 -3.08 -7.28 0.10
N SER A 17 -2.80 -8.25 0.97
CA SER A 17 -1.82 -9.31 0.74
C SER A 17 -2.16 -10.17 -0.49
N LYS A 18 -3.46 -10.44 -0.73
CA LYS A 18 -3.93 -11.15 -1.93
C LYS A 18 -3.65 -10.41 -3.24
N GLU A 19 -3.64 -9.09 -3.22
CA GLU A 19 -3.47 -8.24 -4.40
C GLU A 19 -2.00 -7.88 -4.66
N LEU A 20 -1.10 -8.14 -3.71
CA LEU A 20 0.31 -7.85 -3.88
C LEU A 20 1.00 -8.88 -4.80
N PRO A 21 1.75 -8.40 -5.81
CA PRO A 21 2.66 -9.27 -6.53
C PRO A 21 3.84 -9.65 -5.64
N LYS A 22 4.47 -10.79 -5.91
CA LYS A 22 5.69 -11.20 -5.21
C LYS A 22 6.80 -10.17 -5.42
N ALA A 23 7.32 -9.64 -4.31
CA ALA A 23 8.37 -8.62 -4.33
C ALA A 23 9.64 -9.09 -5.06
N GLU A 24 9.97 -10.38 -4.96
CA GLU A 24 11.17 -10.98 -5.58
C GLU A 24 11.12 -11.02 -7.11
N GLU A 25 9.92 -11.05 -7.71
CA GLU A 25 9.73 -11.20 -9.16
C GLU A 25 9.39 -9.86 -9.85
N THR A 26 9.23 -8.78 -9.08
CA THR A 26 8.67 -7.51 -9.58
C THR A 26 9.67 -6.36 -9.41
N PRO A 27 9.93 -5.55 -10.45
CA PRO A 27 10.76 -4.35 -10.32
C PRO A 27 10.22 -3.42 -9.23
N MET A 28 11.10 -2.88 -8.38
CA MET A 28 10.75 -2.00 -7.25
C MET A 28 9.72 -0.89 -7.58
N PRO A 29 9.82 -0.19 -8.72
CA PRO A 29 8.83 0.84 -9.09
C PRO A 29 7.43 0.28 -9.32
N VAL A 30 7.35 -0.92 -9.91
CA VAL A 30 6.09 -1.62 -10.19
C VAL A 30 5.52 -2.20 -8.90
N TYR A 31 6.38 -2.74 -8.04
CA TYR A 31 6.00 -3.21 -6.71
C TYR A 31 5.41 -2.08 -5.85
N ASN A 32 6.08 -0.93 -5.80
CA ASN A 32 5.59 0.24 -5.05
C ASN A 32 4.21 0.71 -5.55
N GLY A 33 4.02 0.75 -6.88
CA GLY A 33 2.70 1.06 -7.45
C GLY A 33 1.63 0.03 -7.08
N ALA A 34 1.98 -1.25 -7.09
CA ALA A 34 1.07 -2.33 -6.71
C ALA A 34 0.69 -2.27 -5.21
N VAL A 35 1.65 -1.96 -4.33
CA VAL A 35 1.42 -1.78 -2.89
C VAL A 35 0.37 -0.70 -2.63
N VAL A 36 0.52 0.47 -3.27
CA VAL A 36 -0.40 1.59 -3.10
C VAL A 36 -1.78 1.25 -3.67
N ARG A 37 -1.83 0.63 -4.85
CA ARG A 37 -3.07 0.19 -5.49
C ARG A 37 -3.84 -0.83 -4.65
N ALA A 38 -3.14 -1.83 -4.12
CA ALA A 38 -3.71 -2.84 -3.26
C ALA A 38 -4.26 -2.19 -1.98
N ALA A 39 -3.54 -1.23 -1.38
CA ALA A 39 -3.98 -0.59 -0.14
C ALA A 39 -5.23 0.28 -0.36
N LEU A 40 -5.30 0.98 -1.50
CA LEU A 40 -6.49 1.73 -1.91
C LEU A 40 -7.68 0.80 -2.12
N LYS A 41 -7.51 -0.32 -2.83
CA LYS A 41 -8.59 -1.30 -3.06
C LYS A 41 -9.02 -2.03 -1.79
N ALA A 42 -8.08 -2.33 -0.90
CA ALA A 42 -8.35 -2.93 0.39
C ALA A 42 -8.99 -1.95 1.39
N GLY A 43 -9.16 -0.68 1.02
CA GLY A 43 -9.83 0.34 1.83
C GLY A 43 -8.99 0.80 3.02
N TRP A 44 -7.66 0.82 2.89
CA TRP A 44 -6.75 1.19 3.98
C TRP A 44 -6.77 2.67 4.31
N PHE A 45 -7.25 3.50 3.38
CA PHE A 45 -7.23 4.94 3.52
C PHE A 45 -8.64 5.49 3.70
N LYS A 46 -8.81 6.35 4.71
CA LYS A 46 -10.00 7.14 4.97
C LYS A 46 -10.00 8.37 4.08
N ASP A 47 -11.15 8.69 3.48
CA ASP A 47 -11.32 9.89 2.64
C ASP A 47 -10.28 10.03 1.50
N CYS A 48 -9.73 8.90 1.04
CA CYS A 48 -8.76 8.94 -0.04
C CYS A 48 -9.47 9.27 -1.35
N LYS A 49 -9.23 10.48 -1.86
CA LYS A 49 -9.72 10.90 -3.18
C LYS A 49 -8.96 10.26 -4.34
N VAL A 50 -7.84 9.59 -4.05
CA VAL A 50 -6.99 8.95 -5.05
C VAL A 50 -7.56 7.58 -5.38
N LYS A 51 -7.85 7.33 -6.64
CA LYS A 51 -8.23 6.00 -7.13
C LYS A 51 -6.99 5.16 -7.43
N PRO A 52 -7.09 3.82 -7.37
CA PRO A 52 -5.97 2.93 -7.72
C PRO A 52 -5.45 3.13 -9.16
N GLU A 53 -6.31 3.60 -10.07
CA GLU A 53 -5.95 3.89 -11.45
C GLU A 53 -5.00 5.11 -11.55
N GLU A 54 -5.25 6.15 -10.74
CA GLU A 54 -4.47 7.40 -10.69
C GLU A 54 -3.06 7.20 -10.12
N VAL A 55 -2.78 6.07 -9.46
CA VAL A 55 -1.44 5.74 -8.94
C VAL A 55 -0.38 5.73 -10.06
N GLY A 56 -0.78 5.43 -11.30
CA GLY A 56 0.12 5.47 -12.46
C GLY A 56 0.47 6.89 -12.93
N GLU A 57 -0.38 7.86 -12.61
CA GLU A 57 -0.20 9.28 -12.96
C GLU A 57 0.52 10.06 -11.85
N MET A 58 0.65 9.46 -10.66
CA MET A 58 1.36 10.03 -9.53
C MET A 58 2.88 10.00 -9.73
N SER A 59 3.56 11.01 -9.16
CA SER A 59 5.02 11.04 -9.19
C SER A 59 5.62 9.81 -8.50
N PRO A 60 6.65 9.18 -9.08
CA PRO A 60 7.24 7.94 -8.55
C PRO A 60 7.81 8.12 -7.13
N ALA A 61 8.29 9.32 -6.79
CA ALA A 61 8.74 9.66 -5.44
C ALA A 61 7.59 9.61 -4.41
N VAL A 62 6.38 10.03 -4.80
CA VAL A 62 5.19 10.01 -3.94
C VAL A 62 4.69 8.57 -3.77
N VAL A 63 4.62 7.81 -4.87
CA VAL A 63 4.24 6.38 -4.86
C VAL A 63 5.18 5.58 -3.97
N ARG A 64 6.50 5.79 -4.13
CA ARG A 64 7.51 5.17 -3.27
C ARG A 64 7.29 5.51 -1.79
N LYS A 65 7.15 6.79 -1.44
CA LYS A 65 6.97 7.23 -0.05
C LYS A 65 5.68 6.68 0.58
N LEU A 66 4.61 6.56 -0.20
CA LEU A 66 3.37 5.92 0.22
C LEU A 66 3.55 4.43 0.43
N ALA A 67 4.18 3.73 -0.52
CA ALA A 67 4.46 2.31 -0.42
C ALA A 67 5.28 1.98 0.84
N GLU A 68 6.35 2.74 1.10
CA GLU A 68 7.17 2.57 2.31
C GLU A 68 6.35 2.76 3.60
N LYS A 69 5.43 3.73 3.63
CA LYS A 69 4.54 3.93 4.77
C LYS A 69 3.55 2.79 4.95
N ILE A 70 2.92 2.32 3.88
CA ILE A 70 1.97 1.19 3.92
C ILE A 70 2.67 -0.07 4.45
N VAL A 71 3.85 -0.38 3.91
CA VAL A 71 4.64 -1.55 4.35
C VAL A 71 5.05 -1.41 5.82
N LYS A 72 5.42 -0.21 6.25
CA LYS A 72 5.76 0.06 7.65
C LYS A 72 4.55 -0.13 8.58
N GLU A 73 3.39 0.38 8.21
CA GLU A 73 2.14 0.22 8.97
C GLU A 73 1.76 -1.27 9.05
N TYR A 74 1.90 -2.00 7.95
CA TYR A 74 1.70 -3.45 7.92
C TYR A 74 2.68 -4.19 8.86
N ALA A 75 3.96 -3.84 8.82
CA ALA A 75 4.97 -4.44 9.70
C ALA A 75 4.67 -4.17 11.18
N ASP A 76 4.25 -2.95 11.52
CA ASP A 76 3.83 -2.56 12.87
C ASP A 76 2.62 -3.37 13.35
N LEU A 77 1.58 -3.49 12.51
CA LEU A 77 0.39 -4.29 12.79
C LEU A 77 0.69 -5.77 12.97
N MET A 78 1.58 -6.32 12.14
CA MET A 78 1.99 -7.72 12.23
C MET A 78 2.98 -7.95 13.38
N LYS A 79 3.50 -6.89 14.02
CA LYS A 79 4.63 -6.93 14.97
C LYS A 79 5.84 -7.70 14.43
N VAL A 80 5.99 -7.71 13.11
CA VAL A 80 7.12 -8.36 12.44
C VAL A 80 8.20 -7.31 12.37
N SER A 81 9.25 -7.47 13.17
CA SER A 81 10.49 -6.72 12.97
C SER A 81 10.98 -6.99 11.56
N PRO A 82 11.32 -5.97 10.76
CA PRO A 82 11.99 -6.22 9.50
C PRO A 82 13.37 -6.82 9.83
N GLU A 83 13.58 -8.09 9.46
CA GLU A 83 14.91 -8.72 9.38
C GLU A 83 15.59 -8.36 8.05
#